data_AF-A0A377AVY3-F1
#
_entry.id   AF-A0A377AVY3-F1
#
_cell.length_a   1.000
_cell.length_b   1.000
_cell.length_c   1.000
_cell.angle_alpha   90.00
_cell.angle_beta   90.00
_cell.angle_gamma   90.00
#
_symmetry.space_group_name_H-M   'P 1'
#
loop_
_entity.id
_entity.type
_entity.pdbx_description
1 polymer ?
#
loop_
_entity_poly.entity_id
_entity_poly.type
_entity_poly.pdbx_seq_one_letter_code
_entity_poly.pdbx_strand_id
1 'polypeptide(L)'
;MAVSGKRRWLIPIPLPTRWISVWFLNVITSVPPTTARALIQGLKHDLLADDTALRALIPQRLIAFDDAVRSTLKEEEKLVNSSDWGYDAQAFARWRPEYGYFAKQAGFTVKTSASLAALWQVVNQIGGKERYFFGNILWQTRALMDRAIGHKLAKGRPEREYLQTGDAVDSWKVIVVEPEKTTYVVIWHESAGAGTTVF
;
A
#
# COMPACT_ATOMS: atom_id res chain seq x y z
N MET A 1 22.91 -9.55 8.01
CA MET A 1 22.44 -9.02 9.32
C MET A 1 23.13 -7.71 9.74
N ALA A 2 24.28 -7.32 9.20
CA ALA A 2 24.97 -6.08 9.58
C ALA A 2 24.49 -4.81 8.85
N VAL A 3 23.73 -4.95 7.75
CA VAL A 3 23.39 -3.79 6.89
C VAL A 3 22.25 -2.93 7.44
N SER A 4 21.23 -3.53 8.05
CA SER A 4 20.08 -2.80 8.61
C SER A 4 20.28 -2.32 10.06
N GLY A 5 21.36 -2.72 10.73
CA GLY A 5 21.63 -2.40 12.15
C GLY A 5 20.67 -3.06 13.18
N LYS A 6 19.64 -3.77 12.73
CA LYS A 6 18.66 -4.45 13.60
C LYS A 6 18.96 -5.96 13.71
N ARG A 7 19.06 -6.46 14.94
CA ARG A 7 19.19 -7.90 15.21
C ARG A 7 17.81 -8.54 15.22
N ARG A 8 17.54 -9.43 14.25
CA ARG A 8 16.28 -10.19 14.17
C ARG A 8 16.54 -11.64 14.59
N TRP A 9 15.74 -12.15 15.52
CA TRP A 9 15.81 -13.54 15.94
C TRP A 9 15.07 -14.42 14.93
N LEU A 10 15.75 -15.43 14.39
CA LEU A 10 15.16 -16.45 13.53
C LEU A 10 15.11 -17.77 14.32
N ILE A 11 13.91 -18.16 14.74
CA ILE A 11 13.68 -19.42 15.45
C ILE A 11 13.08 -20.40 14.45
N PRO A 12 13.77 -21.49 14.08
CA PRO A 12 13.21 -22.50 13.19
C PRO A 12 12.10 -23.27 13.93
N ILE A 13 10.88 -23.22 13.39
CA ILE A 13 9.73 -23.96 13.93
C ILE A 13 9.57 -25.27 13.16
N PRO A 14 9.52 -26.44 13.82
CA PRO A 14 9.45 -27.75 13.17
C PRO A 14 8.02 -28.10 12.71
N LEU A 15 7.34 -27.18 12.02
CA LEU A 15 6.03 -27.41 11.42
C LEU A 15 6.18 -27.72 9.92
N PRO A 16 5.21 -28.43 9.30
CA PRO A 16 5.17 -28.65 7.85
C PRO A 16 4.78 -27.36 7.11
N THR A 17 5.57 -26.30 7.30
CA THR A 17 5.37 -24.96 6.73
C THR A 17 5.25 -24.98 5.22
N ARG A 18 5.85 -25.93 4.51
CA ARG A 18 5.80 -26.02 3.04
C ARG A 18 4.39 -26.13 2.47
N TRP A 19 3.55 -27.00 3.03
CA TRP A 19 2.19 -27.19 2.55
C TRP A 19 1.29 -26.02 2.96
N ILE A 20 1.50 -25.52 4.18
CA ILE A 20 0.81 -24.35 4.71
C ILE A 20 1.13 -23.11 3.86
N SER A 21 2.39 -22.90 3.48
CA SER A 21 2.84 -21.74 2.69
C SER A 21 2.33 -21.78 1.25
N VAL A 22 2.32 -22.94 0.57
CA VAL A 22 1.76 -23.05 -0.79
C VAL A 22 0.25 -22.82 -0.78
N TRP A 23 -0.46 -23.45 0.16
CA TRP A 23 -1.91 -23.27 0.29
C TRP A 23 -2.27 -21.83 0.67
N PHE A 24 -1.57 -21.24 1.63
CA PHE A 24 -1.77 -19.86 2.05
C PHE A 24 -1.48 -18.86 0.92
N LEU A 25 -0.38 -19.04 0.17
CA LEU A 25 -0.09 -18.21 -1.01
C LEU A 25 -1.18 -18.29 -2.07
N ASN A 26 -1.72 -19.49 -2.32
CA ASN A 26 -2.82 -19.67 -3.27
C ASN A 26 -4.12 -18.98 -2.81
N VAL A 27 -4.36 -18.91 -1.49
CA VAL A 27 -5.55 -18.22 -0.94
C VAL A 27 -5.41 -16.70 -1.04
N ILE A 28 -4.22 -16.16 -0.80
CA ILE A 28 -4.01 -14.70 -0.68
C ILE A 28 -3.49 -14.04 -1.97
N THR A 29 -2.94 -14.82 -2.90
CA THR A 29 -2.38 -14.34 -4.17
C THR A 29 -3.02 -15.04 -5.36
N SER A 30 -2.96 -14.42 -6.54
CA SER A 30 -3.41 -15.03 -7.80
C SER A 30 -2.33 -15.90 -8.46
N VAL A 31 -1.26 -16.26 -7.75
CA VAL A 31 -0.15 -17.04 -8.30
C VAL A 31 -0.58 -18.50 -8.42
N PRO A 32 -0.39 -19.14 -9.60
CA PRO A 32 -0.70 -20.56 -9.76
C PRO A 32 0.00 -21.44 -8.72
N PRO A 33 -0.66 -22.50 -8.20
CA PRO A 33 -0.09 -23.36 -7.16
C PRO A 33 1.24 -24.01 -7.55
N THR A 34 1.40 -24.30 -8.85
CA THR A 34 2.62 -24.90 -9.41
C THR A 34 3.82 -23.96 -9.29
N THR A 35 3.62 -22.68 -9.61
CA THR A 35 4.65 -21.64 -9.49
C THR A 35 5.00 -21.39 -8.02
N ALA A 36 4.01 -21.26 -7.14
CA ALA A 36 4.23 -21.07 -5.71
C ALA A 36 5.03 -22.23 -5.08
N ARG A 37 4.72 -23.48 -5.49
CA ARG A 37 5.44 -24.67 -5.05
C ARG A 37 6.90 -24.69 -5.54
N ALA A 38 7.14 -24.34 -6.80
CA ALA A 38 8.49 -24.28 -7.36
C ALA A 38 9.36 -23.24 -6.64
N LEU A 39 8.82 -22.05 -6.35
CA LEU A 39 9.52 -21.00 -5.60
C LEU A 39 9.90 -21.48 -4.18
N ILE A 40 8.96 -22.06 -3.44
CA ILE A 40 9.21 -22.56 -2.07
C ILE A 40 10.24 -23.69 -2.06
N GLN A 41 10.22 -24.57 -3.06
CA GLN A 41 11.21 -25.65 -3.18
C GLN A 41 12.59 -25.10 -3.58
N GLY A 42 12.63 -24.10 -4.48
CA GLY A 42 13.86 -23.45 -4.93
C GLY A 42 14.64 -22.79 -3.80
N LEU A 43 13.98 -22.26 -2.78
CA LEU A 43 14.64 -21.67 -1.59
C LEU A 43 15.52 -22.66 -0.80
N LYS A 44 15.36 -23.98 -1.00
CA LYS A 44 16.21 -24.99 -0.35
C LYS A 44 17.53 -25.20 -1.11
N HIS A 45 17.66 -24.69 -2.31
CA HIS A 45 18.78 -24.98 -3.19
C HIS A 45 19.54 -23.68 -3.43
N ASP A 46 20.83 -23.73 -3.15
CA ASP A 46 21.73 -22.63 -3.48
C ASP A 46 22.02 -22.73 -4.98
N LEU A 47 21.31 -21.94 -5.78
CA LEU A 47 21.48 -21.90 -7.22
C LEU A 47 22.55 -20.85 -7.55
N LEU A 48 23.81 -21.23 -7.39
CA LEU A 48 24.94 -20.43 -7.84
C LEU A 48 24.95 -20.41 -9.37
N ALA A 49 24.47 -19.30 -9.96
CA ALA A 49 24.48 -19.11 -11.40
C ALA A 49 25.87 -18.67 -11.88
N ASP A 50 26.36 -19.23 -12.99
CA ASP A 50 27.52 -18.70 -13.71
C ASP A 50 27.07 -17.47 -14.51
N ASP A 51 27.57 -16.31 -14.13
CA ASP A 51 27.21 -15.02 -14.72
C ASP A 51 28.23 -14.52 -15.75
N THR A 52 29.25 -15.33 -16.10
CA THR A 52 30.33 -14.95 -17.01
C THR A 52 29.82 -14.49 -18.38
N ALA A 53 28.88 -15.25 -18.98
CA ALA A 53 28.29 -14.90 -20.28
C ALA A 53 27.50 -13.58 -20.22
N LEU A 54 26.77 -13.33 -19.13
CA LEU A 54 25.99 -12.12 -18.95
C LEU A 54 26.88 -10.89 -18.75
N ARG A 55 27.96 -11.04 -17.98
CA ARG A 55 28.97 -9.98 -17.77
C ARG A 55 29.70 -9.60 -19.05
N ALA A 56 29.91 -10.55 -19.96
CA ALA A 56 30.49 -10.29 -21.27
C ALA A 56 29.55 -9.48 -22.17
N LEU A 57 28.24 -9.73 -22.10
CA LEU A 57 27.22 -9.01 -22.87
C LEU A 57 26.96 -7.60 -22.33
N ILE A 58 27.01 -7.41 -21.02
CA ILE A 58 26.70 -6.13 -20.34
C ILE A 58 27.84 -5.78 -19.38
N PRO A 59 28.95 -5.21 -19.87
CA PRO A 59 30.07 -4.85 -19.03
C PRO A 59 29.70 -3.65 -18.15
N GLN A 60 29.55 -3.88 -16.85
CA GLN A 60 29.27 -2.84 -15.86
C GLN A 60 30.02 -3.11 -14.57
N ARG A 61 30.24 -2.05 -13.78
CA ARG A 61 30.83 -2.17 -12.45
C ARG A 61 29.79 -2.79 -11.52
N LEU A 62 30.00 -4.06 -11.15
CA LEU A 62 29.18 -4.74 -10.16
C LEU A 62 29.57 -4.26 -8.75
N ILE A 63 28.56 -4.12 -7.89
CA ILE A 63 28.72 -3.82 -6.48
C ILE A 63 28.33 -5.04 -5.66
N ALA A 64 28.89 -5.19 -4.46
CA ALA A 64 28.48 -6.26 -3.56
C ALA A 64 27.02 -6.05 -3.13
N PHE A 65 26.32 -7.14 -2.82
CA PHE A 65 24.93 -7.09 -2.36
C PHE A 65 24.76 -6.14 -1.16
N ASP A 66 25.66 -6.22 -0.18
CA ASP A 66 25.62 -5.37 1.01
C ASP A 66 25.78 -3.88 0.66
N ASP A 67 26.61 -3.54 -0.34
CA ASP A 67 26.78 -2.16 -0.81
C ASP A 67 25.56 -1.66 -1.57
N ALA A 68 24.95 -2.53 -2.39
CA ALA A 68 23.69 -2.23 -3.06
C ALA A 68 22.59 -1.91 -2.05
N VAL A 69 22.44 -2.75 -1.02
CA VAL A 69 21.45 -2.53 0.04
C VAL A 69 21.71 -1.23 0.79
N ARG A 70 22.97 -0.92 1.13
CA ARG A 70 23.33 0.36 1.79
C ARG A 70 23.01 1.57 0.90
N SER A 71 23.31 1.48 -0.40
CA SER A 71 23.01 2.54 -1.38
C SER A 71 21.52 2.80 -1.45
N THR A 72 20.73 1.74 -1.62
CA THR A 72 19.26 1.82 -1.72
C THR A 72 18.64 2.40 -0.46
N LEU A 73 19.05 1.96 0.74
CA LEU A 73 18.53 2.53 1.99
C LEU A 73 18.84 4.02 2.13
N LYS A 74 20.02 4.46 1.67
CA LYS A 74 20.44 5.87 1.71
C LYS A 74 19.70 6.72 0.67
N GLU A 75 19.36 6.16 -0.48
CA GLU A 75 18.51 6.83 -1.48
C GLU A 75 17.07 6.92 -1.00
N GLU A 76 16.55 5.86 -0.40
CA GLU A 76 15.22 5.83 0.20
C GLU A 76 15.08 6.96 1.24
N GLU A 77 16.05 7.14 2.15
CA GLU A 77 16.08 8.24 3.13
C GLU A 77 15.93 9.64 2.49
N LYS A 78 16.43 9.84 1.26
CA LYS A 78 16.31 11.12 0.55
C LYS A 78 14.95 11.26 -0.13
N LEU A 79 14.47 10.18 -0.76
CA LEU A 79 13.21 10.12 -1.49
C LEU A 79 12.02 10.16 -0.55
N VAL A 80 12.23 9.81 0.72
CA VAL A 80 11.26 10.02 1.80
C VAL A 80 10.76 11.47 1.90
N ASN A 81 11.56 12.43 1.44
CA ASN A 81 11.35 13.86 1.61
C ASN A 81 10.97 14.60 0.31
N SER A 82 10.51 13.91 -0.75
CA SER A 82 10.09 14.57 -2.01
C SER A 82 8.67 15.17 -1.91
N SER A 83 8.43 16.29 -2.58
CA SER A 83 7.29 17.21 -2.35
C SER A 83 5.93 16.81 -2.95
N ASP A 84 5.80 15.63 -3.55
CA ASP A 84 4.67 15.34 -4.46
C ASP A 84 3.39 14.86 -3.75
N TRP A 85 3.50 14.51 -2.47
CA TRP A 85 2.37 14.21 -1.61
C TRP A 85 2.33 15.29 -0.54
N GLY A 86 1.21 16.00 -0.39
CA GLY A 86 1.07 17.05 0.64
C GLY A 86 1.62 16.58 1.99
N TYR A 87 2.23 17.50 2.74
CA TYR A 87 3.07 17.36 3.95
C TYR A 87 2.49 16.51 5.12
N ASP A 88 1.94 15.34 4.86
CA ASP A 88 1.50 14.40 5.87
C ASP A 88 2.62 13.41 6.15
N ALA A 89 3.36 13.66 7.23
CA ALA A 89 4.49 12.84 7.67
C ALA A 89 4.15 11.34 7.76
N GLN A 90 2.88 11.00 7.97
CA GLN A 90 2.40 9.63 8.09
C GLN A 90 2.09 8.96 6.75
N ALA A 91 1.62 9.71 5.75
CA ALA A 91 1.51 9.23 4.37
C ALA A 91 2.89 8.93 3.78
N PHE A 92 3.86 9.83 4.00
CA PHE A 92 5.26 9.59 3.64
C PHE A 92 5.83 8.35 4.31
N ALA A 93 5.72 8.22 5.63
CA ALA A 93 6.28 7.08 6.36
C ALA A 93 5.74 5.71 5.90
N ARG A 94 4.58 5.66 5.22
CA ARG A 94 3.91 4.42 4.81
C ARG A 94 3.91 4.16 3.31
N TRP A 95 3.89 5.18 2.47
CA TRP A 95 3.74 5.05 1.02
C TRP A 95 4.93 5.67 0.32
N ARG A 96 5.89 4.83 -0.09
CA ARG A 96 6.97 5.17 -1.01
C ARG A 96 6.53 4.78 -2.41
N PRO A 97 6.32 5.73 -3.35
CA PRO A 97 5.94 5.43 -4.73
C PRO A 97 6.86 4.40 -5.42
N GLU A 98 8.12 4.36 -4.99
CA GLU A 98 9.17 3.48 -5.51
C GLU A 98 9.04 2.02 -5.07
N TYR A 99 8.38 1.74 -3.94
CA TYR A 99 8.25 0.39 -3.36
C TYR A 99 6.79 -0.05 -3.16
N GLY A 100 5.85 0.88 -3.21
CA GLY A 100 4.41 0.63 -3.08
C GLY A 100 3.76 0.19 -4.40
N TYR A 101 4.33 -0.81 -5.09
CA TYR A 101 3.66 -1.38 -6.26
C TYR A 101 2.51 -2.27 -5.81
N PHE A 102 1.31 -1.70 -5.70
CA PHE A 102 0.08 -2.48 -5.65
C PHE A 102 -0.28 -2.90 -7.07
N ALA A 103 -0.03 -4.16 -7.40
CA ALA A 103 -0.33 -4.75 -8.72
C ALA A 103 -1.83 -4.73 -9.09
N LYS A 104 -2.71 -4.35 -8.16
CA LYS A 104 -4.16 -4.26 -8.36
C LYS A 104 -4.59 -2.81 -8.32
N GLN A 105 -4.84 -2.26 -9.49
CA GLN A 105 -5.52 -0.99 -9.67
C GLN A 105 -6.94 -1.29 -10.16
N ALA A 106 -7.92 -0.73 -9.47
CA ALA A 106 -9.31 -0.75 -9.91
C ALA A 106 -9.78 0.70 -10.00
N GLY A 107 -10.19 1.10 -11.20
CA GLY A 107 -10.65 2.44 -11.49
C GLY A 107 -11.74 2.37 -12.55
N PHE A 108 -12.61 3.39 -12.56
CA PHE A 108 -13.68 3.51 -13.54
C PHE A 108 -13.82 4.98 -13.92
N THR A 109 -14.01 5.24 -15.21
CA THR A 109 -14.22 6.59 -15.74
C THR A 109 -15.57 6.65 -16.41
N VAL A 110 -16.38 7.64 -16.05
CA VAL A 110 -17.73 7.86 -16.57
C VAL A 110 -17.85 9.27 -17.08
N LYS A 111 -18.49 9.43 -18.24
CA LYS A 111 -18.96 10.72 -18.71
C LYS A 111 -20.37 10.95 -18.21
N THR A 112 -20.63 12.11 -17.61
CA THR A 112 -21.94 12.48 -17.06
C THR A 112 -22.33 13.87 -17.54
N SER A 113 -23.64 14.15 -17.55
CA SER A 113 -24.20 15.48 -17.81
C SER A 113 -24.30 16.34 -16.54
N ALA A 114 -23.97 15.77 -15.38
CA ALA A 114 -23.96 16.51 -14.11
C ALA A 114 -22.90 17.61 -14.12
N SER A 115 -23.20 18.74 -13.46
CA SER A 115 -22.23 19.81 -13.30
C SER A 115 -21.12 19.41 -12.34
N LEU A 116 -19.94 19.99 -12.55
CA LEU A 116 -18.77 19.80 -11.69
C LEU A 116 -19.07 20.13 -10.22
N ALA A 117 -19.78 21.23 -9.98
CA ALA A 117 -20.18 21.64 -8.64
C ALA A 117 -21.11 20.61 -7.95
N ALA A 118 -22.04 20.00 -8.68
CA ALA A 118 -22.92 18.97 -8.14
C ALA A 118 -22.15 17.69 -7.78
N LEU A 119 -21.24 17.26 -8.66
CA LEU A 119 -20.36 16.12 -8.39
C LEU A 119 -19.45 16.40 -7.19
N TRP A 120 -18.92 17.61 -7.09
CA TRP A 120 -18.10 18.05 -5.98
C TRP A 120 -18.86 17.98 -4.65
N GLN A 121 -20.09 18.48 -4.60
CA GLN A 121 -20.94 18.39 -3.41
C GLN A 121 -21.21 16.94 -3.00
N VAL A 122 -21.59 16.07 -3.94
CA VAL A 122 -21.88 14.66 -3.65
C VAL A 122 -20.65 13.93 -3.14
N VAL A 123 -19.49 14.08 -3.79
CA VAL A 123 -18.24 13.43 -3.34
C VAL A 123 -17.83 13.95 -1.96
N ASN A 124 -18.02 15.23 -1.70
CA ASN A 124 -17.78 15.82 -0.39
C ASN A 124 -18.79 15.36 0.66
N GLN A 125 -19.85 14.62 0.37
CA GLN A 125 -20.75 14.07 1.40
C GLN A 125 -20.27 12.73 1.96
N ILE A 126 -19.18 12.15 1.44
CA ILE A 126 -18.68 10.85 1.91
C ILE A 126 -18.37 10.84 3.42
N GLY A 127 -18.81 9.77 4.09
CA GLY A 127 -18.59 9.49 5.51
C GLY A 127 -19.57 10.16 6.47
N GLY A 128 -19.47 9.83 7.75
CA GLY A 128 -20.37 10.39 8.77
C GLY A 128 -21.82 9.88 8.64
N LYS A 129 -22.80 10.79 8.49
CA LYS A 129 -24.23 10.44 8.40
C LYS A 129 -24.57 9.74 7.09
N GLU A 130 -24.00 10.20 5.98
CA GLU A 130 -24.27 9.69 4.63
C GLU A 130 -23.51 8.38 4.31
N ARG A 131 -22.54 8.01 5.16
CA ARG A 131 -21.71 6.79 5.02
C ARG A 131 -20.97 6.76 3.67
N TYR A 132 -20.67 5.57 3.15
CA TYR A 132 -19.97 5.37 1.88
C TYR A 132 -20.96 5.16 0.73
N PHE A 133 -20.56 5.50 -0.50
CA PHE A 133 -21.38 5.30 -1.70
C PHE A 133 -21.70 3.83 -1.99
N PHE A 134 -20.87 2.90 -1.50
CA PHE A 134 -21.05 1.46 -1.71
C PHE A 134 -20.50 0.64 -0.55
N GLY A 135 -21.08 -0.55 -0.33
CA GLY A 135 -20.53 -1.55 0.58
C GLY A 135 -20.60 -1.17 2.06
N ASN A 136 -21.58 -0.34 2.47
CA ASN A 136 -21.69 0.17 3.85
C ASN A 136 -21.64 -0.93 4.93
N ILE A 137 -22.27 -2.08 4.71
CA ILE A 137 -22.24 -3.23 5.64
C ILE A 137 -20.82 -3.79 5.79
N LEU A 138 -20.05 -3.85 4.69
CA LEU A 138 -18.66 -4.33 4.71
C LEU A 138 -17.78 -3.36 5.51
N TRP A 139 -17.94 -2.05 5.29
CA TRP A 139 -17.22 -1.03 6.03
C TRP A 139 -17.56 -1.00 7.52
N GLN A 140 -18.84 -1.19 7.86
CA GLN A 140 -19.28 -1.30 9.27
C GLN A 140 -18.71 -2.55 9.95
N THR A 141 -18.75 -3.70 9.27
CA THR A 141 -18.15 -4.94 9.76
C THR A 141 -16.65 -4.77 9.99
N ARG A 142 -15.95 -4.15 9.03
CA ARG A 142 -14.51 -3.85 9.13
C ARG A 142 -14.21 -2.95 10.33
N ALA A 143 -14.97 -1.86 10.49
CA ALA A 143 -14.81 -0.95 11.62
C ALA A 143 -15.06 -1.65 12.98
N LEU A 144 -16.03 -2.57 13.04
CA LEU A 144 -16.29 -3.37 14.23
C LEU A 144 -15.11 -4.30 14.56
N MET A 145 -14.53 -4.97 13.55
CA MET A 145 -13.35 -5.81 13.72
C MET A 145 -12.15 -5.00 14.23
N ASP A 146 -11.91 -3.81 13.66
CA ASP A 146 -10.84 -2.92 14.09
C ASP A 146 -11.01 -2.50 15.56
N ARG A 147 -12.25 -2.18 15.96
CA ARG A 147 -12.57 -1.85 17.34
C ARG A 147 -12.38 -3.03 18.29
N ALA A 148 -12.67 -4.26 17.85
CA ALA A 148 -12.46 -5.47 18.64
C ALA A 148 -10.97 -5.78 18.88
N ILE A 149 -10.09 -5.41 17.95
CA ILE A 149 -8.62 -5.60 18.05
C ILE A 149 -7.95 -4.46 18.85
N GLY A 150 -8.72 -3.45 19.27
CA GLY A 150 -8.23 -2.32 20.06
C GLY A 150 -7.69 -1.16 19.23
N HIS A 151 -7.92 -1.15 17.91
CA HIS A 151 -7.60 0.00 17.08
C HIS A 151 -8.58 1.14 17.36
N LYS A 152 -8.04 2.34 17.57
CA LYS A 152 -8.84 3.55 17.69
C LYS A 152 -9.32 3.95 16.30
N LEU A 153 -10.60 3.80 16.02
CA LEU A 153 -11.22 4.40 14.84
C LEU A 153 -11.10 5.93 14.94
N ALA A 154 -10.72 6.59 13.85
CA ALA A 154 -10.73 8.04 13.82
C ALA A 154 -12.17 8.55 14.06
N LYS A 155 -12.29 9.70 14.74
CA LYS A 155 -13.59 10.27 15.11
C LYS A 155 -14.30 10.80 13.86
N GLY A 156 -15.04 9.92 13.17
CA GLY A 156 -16.05 10.25 12.18
C GLY A 156 -15.59 11.26 11.12
N ARG A 157 -16.55 11.97 10.54
CA ARG A 157 -16.35 13.09 9.61
C ARG A 157 -16.55 14.41 10.37
N PRO A 158 -15.74 15.46 10.13
CA PRO A 158 -15.99 16.80 10.65
C PRO A 158 -17.38 17.32 10.24
N GLU A 159 -18.05 18.06 11.13
CA GLU A 159 -19.32 18.73 10.83
C GLU A 159 -19.07 19.99 9.96
N ARG A 160 -18.66 19.76 8.72
CA ARG A 160 -18.41 20.80 7.70
C ARG A 160 -18.93 20.33 6.35
N GLU A 161 -19.31 21.30 5.51
CA GLU A 161 -19.85 21.07 4.18
C GLU A 161 -18.80 20.45 3.24
N TYR A 162 -17.57 20.98 3.26
CA TYR A 162 -16.47 20.53 2.41
C TYR A 162 -15.34 19.91 3.23
N LEU A 163 -14.79 18.81 2.69
CA LEU A 163 -13.60 18.16 3.24
C LEU A 163 -12.36 19.01 2.97
N GLN A 164 -11.45 19.04 3.94
CA GLN A 164 -10.17 19.72 3.84
C GLN A 164 -9.01 18.73 3.96
N THR A 165 -7.86 19.12 3.41
CA THR A 165 -6.61 18.37 3.59
C THR A 165 -6.34 18.12 5.07
N GLY A 166 -6.14 16.85 5.43
CA GLY A 166 -5.90 16.41 6.81
C GLY A 166 -7.14 15.93 7.55
N ASP A 167 -8.35 16.13 7.00
CA ASP A 167 -9.57 15.65 7.63
C ASP A 167 -9.62 14.11 7.68
N ALA A 168 -10.07 13.59 8.82
CA ALA A 168 -10.42 12.18 8.95
C ALA A 168 -11.87 11.97 8.54
N VAL A 169 -12.13 10.94 7.75
CA VAL A 169 -13.48 10.54 7.32
C VAL A 169 -13.63 9.06 7.65
N ASP A 170 -14.15 8.77 8.85
CA ASP A 170 -14.29 7.41 9.36
C ASP A 170 -12.95 6.64 9.38
N SER A 171 -12.71 5.74 8.42
CA SER A 171 -11.46 4.97 8.28
C SER A 171 -10.48 5.56 7.27
N TRP A 172 -10.78 6.75 6.74
CA TRP A 172 -10.03 7.42 5.68
C TRP A 172 -9.44 8.74 6.17
N LYS A 173 -8.39 9.20 5.51
CA LYS A 173 -7.77 10.50 5.71
C LYS A 173 -7.63 11.20 4.38
N VAL A 174 -8.07 12.43 4.33
CA VAL A 174 -7.98 13.28 3.14
C VAL A 174 -6.55 13.81 3.04
N ILE A 175 -5.88 13.55 1.91
CA ILE A 175 -4.46 13.91 1.73
C ILE A 175 -4.31 15.16 0.88
N VAL A 176 -5.12 15.30 -0.16
CA VAL A 176 -5.15 16.49 -1.02
C VAL A 176 -6.58 16.76 -1.44
N VAL A 177 -7.00 18.02 -1.32
CA VAL A 177 -8.27 18.51 -1.86
C VAL A 177 -7.96 19.71 -2.74
N GLU A 178 -8.20 19.56 -4.04
CA GLU A 178 -8.26 20.67 -4.99
C GLU A 178 -9.72 20.89 -5.38
N PRO A 179 -10.35 21.99 -4.93
CA PRO A 179 -11.74 22.30 -5.25
C PRO A 179 -12.01 22.20 -6.75
N GLU A 180 -13.06 21.43 -7.10
CA GLU A 180 -13.52 21.24 -8.47
C GLU A 180 -12.48 20.66 -9.45
N LYS A 181 -11.42 20.02 -8.95
CA LYS A 181 -10.42 19.37 -9.80
C LYS A 181 -10.15 17.96 -9.35
N THR A 182 -9.73 17.77 -8.11
CA THR A 182 -9.27 16.46 -7.66
C THR A 182 -9.37 16.32 -6.16
N THR A 183 -9.83 15.15 -5.71
CA THR A 183 -9.84 14.77 -4.30
C THR A 183 -9.08 13.46 -4.13
N TYR A 184 -8.00 13.52 -3.36
CA TYR A 184 -7.19 12.36 -2.98
C TYR A 184 -7.51 11.95 -1.55
N VAL A 185 -7.95 10.70 -1.38
CA VAL A 185 -8.27 10.15 -0.06
C VAL A 185 -7.53 8.83 0.15
N VAL A 186 -6.87 8.69 1.28
CA VAL A 186 -6.10 7.49 1.63
C VAL A 186 -6.75 6.78 2.81
N ILE A 187 -6.79 5.45 2.77
CA ILE A 187 -7.29 4.66 3.89
C ILE A 187 -6.28 4.75 5.04
N TRP A 188 -6.76 5.11 6.22
CA TRP A 188 -5.96 5.34 7.42
C TRP A 188 -5.45 4.04 8.07
N HIS A 189 -6.12 2.91 7.81
CA HIS A 189 -5.83 1.63 8.46
C HIS A 189 -4.78 0.77 7.74
N GLU A 190 -4.18 -0.17 8.48
CA GLU A 190 -3.08 -1.08 8.12
C GLU A 190 -3.32 -1.98 6.89
N SER A 191 -4.52 -1.95 6.31
CA SER A 191 -4.80 -2.51 4.98
C SER A 191 -4.44 -1.46 3.92
N ALA A 192 -3.35 -1.70 3.21
CA ALA A 192 -2.90 -0.83 2.14
C ALA A 192 -3.96 -0.66 1.04
N GLY A 193 -4.48 0.56 0.91
CA GLY A 193 -5.37 0.98 -0.17
C GLY A 193 -5.44 2.51 -0.23
N ALA A 194 -5.33 3.07 -1.44
CA ALA A 194 -5.46 4.50 -1.71
C ALA A 194 -6.49 4.69 -2.82
N GLY A 195 -7.33 5.71 -2.70
CA GLY A 195 -8.33 6.08 -3.70
C GLY A 195 -8.06 7.48 -4.23
N THR A 196 -8.11 7.64 -5.55
CA THR A 196 -8.05 8.96 -6.18
C THR A 196 -9.33 9.18 -6.97
N THR A 197 -9.98 10.31 -6.72
CA THR A 197 -11.12 10.77 -7.53
C THR A 197 -10.70 12.03 -8.25
N VAL A 198 -10.63 11.95 -9.58
CA VAL A 198 -10.42 13.09 -10.48
C VAL A 198 -11.75 13.37 -11.16
N PHE A 199 -12.12 14.65 -11.25
CA PHE A 199 -13.35 15.10 -11.90
C PHE A 199 -13.11 15.51 -13.36
#